data_AF-A0A521K3F0-F1
#
_entry.id   AF-A0A521K3F0-F1
#
_cell.length_a   1.000
_cell.length_b   1.000
_cell.length_c   1.000
_cell.angle_alpha   90.00
_cell.angle_beta   90.00
_cell.angle_gamma   90.00
#
_symmetry.space_group_name_H-M   'P 1'
#
loop_
_entity.id
_entity.type
_entity.pdbx_description
1 polymer ?
#
loop_
_entity_poly.entity_id
_entity_poly.type
_entity_poly.pdbx_seq_one_letter_code
_entity_poly.pdbx_strand_id
1 'polypeptide(L)'
;MFHLRRLHRGDRLIIGLIAIGLIWMLPGTVVPAAAAQKKGRPAAKPSAAALVAQRYAEALSSGDRSTFGQLDFACQFKMATAGAAPLKAFPPASDPVYAACWDQLAHAHQIAVDLREQGMDTMWPGKNGLVFFREPLEKYGASFFVMDVLGQSPPGGGLKLEVVESQPMPAASFRLREDGPVLGAPAQLVKLRVTYKDPLSAPVAYAPGSYKYTNTVKRPRAAIKDVTVQWVVLSGLKKAGFPGDVAVANLPVSEREGARVPFVTEQSRYVDRSATWFGPADAPGTLIAAVARAALFPDLRDRVAMFNRVLIVDPGQPDALTALTHDLYQALLMAAAAAHKFPLTDPALAARFNEFYWDTYSQTTRMDISLSMEIGGLSQPTPADYLYRIIPAMEMLAKVRPEDLENRLRLGVVYRWNNDQLAAINTHEALVKALPAERYAPRTRALIELAWSRIAKVSWNRIFDDPNIAQAYQDAQEAYKFTDRPLDKFASAYTMAYSLAFMPQRDNQAMLDLLTEAKRWYLELDGASDASWRYLLGNDTLKGVLEADPLFKPLLTSETQKDK
;
A
#
# COMPACT_ATOMS: atom_id res chain seq x y z
N MET A 1 34.28 20.75 27.25
CA MET A 1 35.25 20.19 28.22
C MET A 1 36.08 19.14 27.50
N PHE A 2 37.40 19.31 27.56
CA PHE A 2 38.52 18.40 27.27
C PHE A 2 38.21 16.90 27.55
N HIS A 3 38.81 15.87 26.91
CA HIS A 3 40.11 15.73 26.26
C HIS A 3 40.13 14.46 25.36
N LEU A 4 40.86 14.52 24.25
CA LEU A 4 41.51 13.36 23.61
C LEU A 4 42.56 12.74 24.56
N ARG A 5 42.78 11.42 24.49
CA ARG A 5 44.12 10.84 24.21
C ARG A 5 44.12 9.34 23.93
N ARG A 6 44.85 8.98 22.88
CA ARG A 6 45.45 7.67 22.56
C ARG A 6 46.36 7.18 23.69
N LEU A 7 46.57 5.87 23.78
CA LEU A 7 47.86 5.13 23.73
C LEU A 7 47.61 3.67 24.15
N HIS A 8 47.82 2.67 23.28
CA HIS A 8 49.06 1.93 22.98
C HIS A 8 49.20 0.59 23.72
N ARG A 9 49.29 -0.47 22.89
CA ARG A 9 50.05 -1.72 23.00
C ARG A 9 51.03 -1.85 24.17
N GLY A 10 51.10 -3.05 24.74
CA GLY A 10 52.26 -3.54 25.47
C GLY A 10 52.05 -4.93 26.06
N ASP A 11 52.74 -5.91 25.49
CA ASP A 11 52.79 -7.36 25.80
C ASP A 11 53.06 -7.74 27.27
N ARG A 12 52.69 -8.97 27.68
CA ARG A 12 53.64 -10.07 27.99
C ARG A 12 53.03 -11.31 28.68
N LEU A 13 53.75 -12.44 28.47
CA LEU A 13 53.84 -13.73 29.17
C LEU A 13 52.77 -14.80 28.83
N ILE A 14 53.07 -15.80 27.97
CA ILE A 14 53.97 -16.98 28.09
C ILE A 14 53.52 -17.97 29.17
N ILE A 15 52.97 -19.13 28.75
CA ILE A 15 53.43 -20.48 29.15
C ILE A 15 53.18 -21.41 27.94
N GLY A 16 54.23 -22.12 27.51
CA GLY A 16 54.15 -23.13 26.46
C GLY A 16 54.19 -24.55 27.02
N LEU A 17 53.85 -25.54 26.18
CA LEU A 17 54.72 -26.68 25.89
C LEU A 17 54.12 -27.53 24.77
N ILE A 18 55.02 -27.96 23.89
CA ILE A 18 54.83 -28.68 22.63
C ILE A 18 54.85 -30.18 22.91
N ALA A 19 53.96 -30.94 22.23
CA ALA A 19 54.24 -32.33 21.87
C ALA A 19 53.71 -32.60 20.46
N ILE A 20 54.62 -33.03 19.58
CA ILE A 20 54.48 -33.26 18.14
C ILE A 20 53.91 -34.66 17.91
N GLY A 21 52.98 -34.77 16.96
CA GLY A 21 52.57 -36.05 16.37
C GLY A 21 51.96 -35.85 14.97
N LEU A 22 52.78 -36.03 13.93
CA LEU A 22 52.37 -36.13 12.53
C LEU A 22 51.46 -37.35 12.34
N ILE A 23 50.24 -37.17 11.81
CA ILE A 23 49.51 -38.21 11.06
C ILE A 23 48.81 -37.58 9.85
N TRP A 24 48.92 -38.30 8.74
CA TRP A 24 48.58 -37.99 7.36
C TRP A 24 47.10 -37.71 7.07
N MET A 25 46.89 -36.92 6.01
CA MET A 25 45.61 -36.64 5.36
C MET A 25 44.88 -37.92 4.90
N LEU A 26 43.60 -38.04 5.28
CA LEU A 26 42.55 -38.74 4.54
C LEU A 26 41.28 -37.88 4.57
N PRO A 27 40.49 -37.82 3.48
CA PRO A 27 39.29 -37.01 3.40
C PRO A 27 38.14 -37.67 4.18
N GLY A 28 37.93 -37.21 5.41
CA GLY A 28 36.77 -37.57 6.23
C GLY A 28 35.55 -36.75 5.80
N THR A 29 34.57 -37.45 5.24
CA THR A 29 33.20 -36.95 5.05
C THR A 29 32.65 -36.44 6.38
N VAL A 30 32.38 -35.13 6.44
CA VAL A 30 31.68 -34.53 7.58
C VAL A 30 30.21 -34.93 7.45
N VAL A 31 29.83 -36.01 8.10
CA VAL A 31 28.43 -36.38 8.30
C VAL A 31 27.82 -35.32 9.22
N PRO A 32 26.80 -34.56 8.80
CA PRO A 32 26.11 -33.67 9.72
C PRO A 32 25.46 -34.53 10.81
N ALA A 33 25.72 -34.18 12.07
CA ALA A 33 25.07 -34.79 13.22
C ALA A 33 23.55 -34.71 13.01
N ALA A 34 22.93 -35.86 12.78
CA ALA A 34 21.49 -35.99 12.73
C ALA A 34 20.95 -35.51 14.08
N ALA A 35 20.38 -34.31 14.10
CA ALA A 35 19.53 -33.87 15.18
C ALA A 35 18.47 -34.96 15.36
N ALA A 36 18.48 -35.61 16.53
CA ALA A 36 17.50 -36.62 16.88
C ALA A 36 16.10 -35.99 16.73
N GLN A 37 15.42 -36.33 15.64
CA GLN A 37 13.99 -36.09 15.51
C GLN A 37 13.33 -36.78 16.70
N LYS A 38 12.88 -36.00 17.68
CA LYS A 38 11.85 -36.47 18.61
C LYS A 38 10.71 -36.97 17.72
N LYS A 39 10.52 -38.29 17.67
CA LYS A 39 9.36 -38.92 17.04
C LYS A 39 8.12 -38.23 17.60
N GLY A 40 7.51 -37.37 16.78
CA GLY A 40 6.23 -36.77 17.09
C GLY A 40 5.26 -37.90 17.37
N ARG A 41 4.57 -37.81 18.52
CA ARG A 41 3.46 -38.69 18.86
C ARG A 41 2.50 -38.69 17.66
N PRO A 42 2.03 -39.85 17.17
CA PRO A 42 1.10 -39.89 16.03
C PRO A 42 -0.10 -39.00 16.35
N ALA A 43 -0.52 -38.18 15.37
CA ALA A 43 -1.68 -37.31 15.52
C ALA A 43 -2.86 -38.15 16.01
N ALA A 44 -3.36 -37.83 17.21
CA ALA A 44 -4.54 -38.49 17.75
C ALA A 44 -5.70 -38.30 16.76
N LYS A 45 -6.53 -39.33 16.58
CA LYS A 45 -7.74 -39.20 15.76
C LYS A 45 -8.55 -38.00 16.27
N PRO A 46 -9.08 -37.14 15.37
CA PRO A 46 -9.87 -35.98 15.78
C PRO A 46 -11.03 -36.41 16.68
N SER A 47 -11.28 -35.67 17.76
CA SER A 47 -12.45 -35.89 18.61
C SER A 47 -13.74 -35.64 17.82
N ALA A 48 -14.87 -36.18 18.29
CA ALA A 48 -16.16 -35.90 17.67
C ALA A 48 -16.48 -34.39 17.66
N ALA A 49 -16.14 -33.67 18.72
CA ALA A 49 -16.29 -32.22 18.78
C ALA A 49 -15.40 -31.50 17.75
N ALA A 50 -14.17 -31.98 17.56
CA ALA A 50 -13.26 -31.42 16.56
C ALA A 50 -13.81 -31.56 15.13
N LEU A 51 -14.38 -32.72 14.79
CA LEU A 51 -15.03 -32.94 13.50
C LEU A 51 -16.26 -32.04 13.31
N VAL A 52 -17.04 -31.81 14.37
CA VAL A 52 -18.20 -30.89 14.33
C VAL A 52 -17.77 -29.46 14.10
N ALA A 53 -16.77 -28.96 14.85
CA ALA A 53 -16.25 -27.60 14.67
C ALA A 53 -15.68 -27.40 13.26
N GLN A 54 -14.94 -28.40 12.75
CA GLN A 54 -14.41 -28.36 11.39
C GLN A 54 -15.53 -28.31 10.36
N ARG A 55 -16.52 -29.21 10.43
CA ARG A 55 -17.66 -29.24 9.50
C ARG A 55 -18.48 -27.95 9.56
N TYR A 56 -18.64 -27.35 10.73
CA TYR A 56 -19.30 -26.06 10.89
C TYR A 56 -18.53 -24.93 10.18
N ALA A 57 -17.21 -24.86 10.37
CA ALA A 57 -16.37 -23.88 9.67
C ALA A 57 -16.33 -24.10 8.15
N GLU A 58 -16.33 -25.35 7.68
CA GLU A 58 -16.44 -25.70 6.26
C GLU A 58 -17.79 -25.23 5.68
N ALA A 59 -18.89 -25.43 6.40
CA ALA A 59 -20.21 -24.94 5.99
C ALA A 59 -20.27 -23.42 5.89
N LEU A 60 -19.67 -22.70 6.86
CA LEU A 60 -19.54 -21.24 6.81
C LEU A 60 -18.77 -20.78 5.57
N SER A 61 -17.59 -21.36 5.33
CA SER A 61 -16.72 -20.94 4.22
C SER A 61 -17.26 -21.29 2.83
N SER A 62 -18.13 -22.29 2.72
CA SER A 62 -18.77 -22.69 1.45
C SER A 62 -20.15 -22.07 1.24
N GLY A 63 -20.69 -21.33 2.21
CA GLY A 63 -22.05 -20.80 2.13
C GLY A 63 -23.15 -21.85 2.27
N ASP A 64 -22.85 -23.05 2.82
CA ASP A 64 -23.86 -24.10 3.07
C ASP A 64 -24.73 -23.73 4.28
N ARG A 65 -25.80 -23.01 3.98
CA ARG A 65 -26.78 -22.50 4.97
C ARG A 65 -27.44 -23.62 5.76
N SER A 66 -27.63 -24.79 5.16
CA SER A 66 -28.33 -25.92 5.79
C SER A 66 -27.45 -26.60 6.83
N THR A 67 -26.21 -26.96 6.48
CA THR A 67 -25.26 -27.54 7.44
C THR A 67 -24.89 -26.53 8.51
N PHE A 68 -24.74 -25.24 8.16
CA PHE A 68 -24.56 -24.17 9.13
C PHE A 68 -25.68 -24.18 10.17
N GLY A 69 -26.95 -24.04 9.76
CA GLY A 69 -28.04 -23.92 10.72
C GLY A 69 -28.32 -25.20 11.51
N GLN A 70 -27.99 -26.37 10.95
CA GLN A 70 -28.02 -27.64 11.69
C GLN A 70 -26.93 -27.78 12.74
N LEU A 71 -25.84 -27.01 12.64
CA LEU A 71 -24.73 -27.06 13.58
C LEU A 71 -24.60 -25.77 14.40
N ASP A 72 -25.37 -24.73 14.12
CA ASP A 72 -25.35 -23.47 14.86
C ASP A 72 -26.29 -23.50 16.09
N PHE A 73 -25.75 -23.21 17.28
CA PHE A 73 -26.57 -23.26 18.50
C PHE A 73 -27.72 -22.25 18.47
N ALA A 74 -27.50 -21.02 17.99
CA ALA A 74 -28.54 -19.99 18.00
C ALA A 74 -29.67 -20.35 17.03
N CYS A 75 -29.33 -20.90 15.86
CA CYS A 75 -30.33 -21.38 14.92
C CYS A 75 -31.13 -22.56 15.48
N GLN A 76 -30.46 -23.57 16.06
CA GLN A 76 -31.18 -24.68 16.70
C GLN A 76 -32.02 -24.23 17.90
N PHE A 77 -31.54 -23.25 18.69
CA PHE A 77 -32.27 -22.69 19.82
C PHE A 77 -33.57 -22.03 19.35
N LYS A 78 -33.52 -21.25 18.26
CA LYS A 78 -34.71 -20.67 17.63
C LYS A 78 -35.70 -21.76 17.19
N MET A 79 -35.22 -22.86 16.60
CA MET A 79 -36.07 -23.99 16.23
C MET A 79 -36.70 -24.69 17.44
N ALA A 80 -35.92 -24.88 18.52
CA ALA A 80 -36.38 -25.54 19.74
C ALA A 80 -37.40 -24.70 20.53
N THR A 81 -37.36 -23.37 20.38
CA THR A 81 -38.23 -22.43 21.10
C THR A 81 -39.44 -21.95 20.29
N ALA A 82 -39.45 -22.13 18.97
CA ALA A 82 -40.54 -21.69 18.09
C ALA A 82 -41.82 -22.53 18.20
N GLY A 83 -41.74 -23.78 18.69
CA GLY A 83 -42.87 -24.72 18.75
C GLY A 83 -43.32 -25.07 20.17
N ALA A 84 -44.58 -25.52 20.30
CA ALA A 84 -45.10 -26.05 21.57
C ALA A 84 -44.52 -27.44 21.94
N ALA A 85 -44.04 -28.19 20.96
CA ALA A 85 -43.44 -29.51 21.12
C ALA A 85 -42.01 -29.55 20.56
N PRO A 86 -41.08 -30.34 21.16
CA PRO A 86 -39.73 -30.52 20.65
C PRO A 86 -39.71 -31.12 19.24
N LEU A 87 -38.83 -30.62 18.38
CA LEU A 87 -38.61 -31.18 17.05
C LEU A 87 -37.85 -32.51 17.16
N LYS A 88 -38.37 -33.57 16.55
CA LYS A 88 -37.72 -34.90 16.52
C LYS A 88 -36.59 -35.01 15.49
N ALA A 89 -36.60 -34.15 14.47
CA ALA A 89 -35.63 -34.11 13.39
C ALA A 89 -35.48 -32.67 12.88
N PHE A 90 -34.40 -32.41 12.15
CA PHE A 90 -34.19 -31.15 11.46
C PHE A 90 -35.20 -30.95 10.32
N PRO A 91 -35.62 -29.70 10.07
CA PRO A 91 -36.35 -29.35 8.85
C PRO A 91 -35.56 -29.69 7.58
N PRO A 92 -36.23 -29.97 6.44
CA PRO A 92 -35.56 -30.22 5.17
C PRO A 92 -34.68 -29.04 4.76
N ALA A 93 -33.60 -29.26 4.01
CA ALA A 93 -32.62 -28.23 3.66
C ALA A 93 -33.20 -26.99 2.92
N SER A 94 -34.38 -27.14 2.29
CA SER A 94 -35.12 -26.06 1.63
C SER A 94 -35.95 -25.20 2.58
N ASP A 95 -35.99 -25.51 3.87
CA ASP A 95 -36.76 -24.75 4.86
C ASP A 95 -36.21 -23.32 5.02
N PRO A 96 -37.07 -22.29 5.02
CA PRO A 96 -36.65 -20.90 5.12
C PRO A 96 -35.93 -20.54 6.42
N VAL A 97 -36.04 -21.36 7.47
CA VAL A 97 -35.34 -21.13 8.74
C VAL A 97 -33.83 -21.02 8.55
N TYR A 98 -33.25 -21.82 7.65
CA TYR A 98 -31.81 -21.82 7.39
C TYR A 98 -31.35 -20.52 6.73
N ALA A 99 -32.14 -20.01 5.78
CA ALA A 99 -31.88 -18.71 5.17
C ALA A 99 -31.99 -17.58 6.21
N ALA A 100 -33.04 -17.59 7.04
CA ALA A 100 -33.22 -16.58 8.08
C ALA A 100 -32.09 -16.55 9.12
N CYS A 101 -31.58 -17.72 9.54
CA CYS A 101 -30.41 -17.79 10.41
C CYS A 101 -29.13 -17.30 9.72
N TRP A 102 -28.95 -17.66 8.44
CA TRP A 102 -27.80 -17.24 7.64
C TRP A 102 -27.77 -15.72 7.45
N ASP A 103 -28.91 -15.11 7.12
CA ASP A 103 -29.00 -13.67 6.86
C ASP A 103 -28.62 -12.84 8.10
N GLN A 104 -28.95 -13.32 9.31
CA GLN A 104 -28.52 -12.69 10.55
C GLN A 104 -26.99 -12.73 10.72
N LEU A 105 -26.37 -13.87 10.44
CA LEU A 105 -24.92 -14.02 10.48
C LEU A 105 -24.24 -13.14 9.42
N ALA A 106 -24.70 -13.22 8.17
CA ALA A 106 -24.16 -12.46 7.06
C ALA A 106 -24.28 -10.94 7.30
N HIS A 107 -25.39 -10.48 7.88
CA HIS A 107 -25.57 -9.10 8.26
C HIS A 107 -24.54 -8.65 9.32
N ALA A 108 -24.31 -9.48 10.35
CA ALA A 108 -23.30 -9.20 11.37
C ALA A 108 -21.88 -9.14 10.78
N HIS A 109 -21.57 -10.05 9.85
CA HIS A 109 -20.31 -10.02 9.10
C HIS A 109 -20.15 -8.73 8.32
N GLN A 110 -21.16 -8.33 7.54
CA GLN A 110 -21.14 -7.13 6.69
C GLN A 110 -20.96 -5.82 7.47
N ILE A 111 -21.48 -5.71 8.70
CA ILE A 111 -21.34 -4.48 9.50
C ILE A 111 -19.93 -4.32 10.06
N ALA A 112 -19.25 -5.43 10.37
CA ALA A 112 -17.99 -5.42 11.11
C ALA A 112 -16.74 -5.44 10.20
N VAL A 113 -16.87 -5.84 8.94
CA VAL A 113 -15.76 -5.76 7.96
C VAL A 113 -16.03 -4.65 6.96
N ASP A 114 -15.01 -3.87 6.60
CA ASP A 114 -15.17 -2.94 5.48
C ASP A 114 -14.69 -3.59 4.18
N LEU A 115 -15.55 -3.52 3.18
CA LEU A 115 -15.27 -3.92 1.80
C LEU A 115 -15.08 -2.70 0.89
N ARG A 116 -15.29 -1.49 1.41
CA ARG A 116 -15.21 -0.22 0.68
C ARG A 116 -13.86 0.40 0.95
N GLU A 117 -13.02 0.35 -0.07
CA GLU A 117 -11.80 1.12 -0.11
C GLU A 117 -11.99 2.29 -1.08
N GLN A 118 -11.66 3.48 -0.60
CA GLN A 118 -11.87 4.74 -1.32
C GLN A 118 -10.56 5.26 -1.89
N GLY A 119 -10.66 5.97 -3.01
CA GLY A 119 -9.51 6.53 -3.72
C GLY A 119 -8.42 5.50 -4.03
N MET A 120 -7.18 5.87 -3.73
CA MET A 120 -5.96 5.11 -4.07
C MET A 120 -5.58 4.04 -3.05
N ASP A 121 -6.36 3.87 -1.97
CA ASP A 121 -6.15 2.82 -0.96
C ASP A 121 -6.87 1.51 -1.31
N THR A 122 -7.51 1.44 -2.49
CA THR A 122 -8.11 0.21 -2.99
C THR A 122 -7.03 -0.88 -3.11
N MET A 123 -7.31 -2.08 -2.63
CA MET A 123 -6.45 -3.26 -2.59
C MET A 123 -7.00 -4.40 -3.47
N TRP A 124 -8.10 -4.17 -4.17
CA TRP A 124 -8.65 -5.14 -5.12
C TRP A 124 -9.31 -4.48 -6.34
N PRO A 125 -9.03 -4.97 -7.57
CA PRO A 125 -9.71 -4.47 -8.77
C PRO A 125 -11.23 -4.70 -8.73
N GLY A 126 -11.99 -3.73 -9.23
CA GLY A 126 -13.45 -3.83 -9.36
C GLY A 126 -14.25 -3.43 -8.11
N LYS A 127 -15.49 -3.90 -8.05
CA LYS A 127 -16.52 -3.46 -7.08
C LYS A 127 -16.56 -4.28 -5.78
N ASN A 128 -16.10 -5.52 -5.82
CA ASN A 128 -16.12 -6.41 -4.67
C ASN A 128 -14.76 -6.33 -4.00
N GLY A 129 -14.63 -5.45 -3.00
CA GLY A 129 -13.38 -5.30 -2.24
C GLY A 129 -13.00 -6.57 -1.48
N LEU A 130 -11.76 -6.62 -0.99
CA LEU A 130 -11.33 -7.68 -0.09
C LEU A 130 -11.76 -7.38 1.34
N VAL A 131 -11.91 -8.43 2.15
CA VAL A 131 -12.16 -8.30 3.58
C VAL A 131 -10.98 -7.58 4.24
N PHE A 132 -11.26 -6.43 4.85
CA PHE A 132 -10.31 -5.70 5.69
C PHE A 132 -10.79 -5.62 7.14
N PHE A 133 -10.02 -6.22 8.05
CA PHE A 133 -10.22 -6.14 9.49
C PHE A 133 -9.67 -4.83 10.04
N ARG A 134 -10.55 -3.87 10.29
CA ARG A 134 -10.20 -2.53 10.81
C ARG A 134 -9.90 -2.51 12.30
N GLU A 135 -10.64 -3.28 13.07
CA GLU A 135 -10.35 -3.46 14.49
C GLU A 135 -9.21 -4.45 14.71
N PRO A 136 -8.58 -4.47 15.91
CA PRO A 136 -7.70 -5.57 16.32
C PRO A 136 -8.40 -6.93 16.15
N LEU A 137 -7.65 -7.96 15.71
CA LEU A 137 -8.19 -9.27 15.36
C LEU A 137 -8.93 -9.95 16.54
N GLU A 138 -8.53 -9.62 17.77
CA GLU A 138 -9.10 -10.13 19.01
C GLU A 138 -10.56 -9.68 19.23
N LYS A 139 -11.01 -8.63 18.53
CA LYS A 139 -12.40 -8.16 18.60
C LYS A 139 -13.36 -8.95 17.72
N TYR A 140 -12.88 -9.83 16.86
CA TYR A 140 -13.73 -10.62 15.95
C TYR A 140 -13.97 -12.03 16.49
N GLY A 141 -15.20 -12.50 16.30
CA GLY A 141 -15.58 -13.90 16.54
C GLY A 141 -14.91 -14.86 15.57
N ALA A 142 -14.87 -16.15 15.93
CA ALA A 142 -14.24 -17.17 15.09
C ALA A 142 -14.83 -17.26 13.67
N SER A 143 -16.14 -17.02 13.50
CA SER A 143 -16.82 -17.06 12.20
C SER A 143 -16.33 -16.01 11.20
N PHE A 144 -15.77 -14.88 11.66
CA PHE A 144 -15.21 -13.85 10.78
C PHE A 144 -14.00 -14.30 9.98
N PHE A 145 -13.31 -15.36 10.42
CA PHE A 145 -12.12 -15.88 9.75
C PHE A 145 -12.43 -17.02 8.78
N VAL A 146 -13.70 -17.41 8.67
CA VAL A 146 -14.18 -18.47 7.78
C VAL A 146 -15.47 -18.07 7.05
N MET A 147 -15.72 -16.77 6.92
CA MET A 147 -16.87 -16.25 6.18
C MET A 147 -16.81 -16.68 4.72
N ASP A 148 -17.97 -16.87 4.11
CA ASP A 148 -18.08 -17.28 2.72
C ASP A 148 -17.38 -16.29 1.77
N VAL A 149 -17.44 -14.98 2.03
CA VAL A 149 -16.80 -13.93 1.23
C VAL A 149 -15.26 -13.96 1.22
N LEU A 150 -14.62 -14.76 2.08
CA LEU A 150 -13.15 -14.84 2.14
C LEU A 150 -12.59 -15.68 0.99
N GLY A 151 -11.61 -15.14 0.27
CA GLY A 151 -10.93 -15.88 -0.80
C GLY A 151 -11.79 -16.15 -2.04
N GLN A 152 -12.93 -15.46 -2.20
CA GLN A 152 -13.80 -15.55 -3.39
C GLN A 152 -13.29 -14.73 -4.59
N SER A 153 -12.39 -13.78 -4.35
CA SER A 153 -11.82 -12.90 -5.36
C SER A 153 -10.93 -13.68 -6.36
N PRO A 154 -11.26 -13.72 -7.67
CA PRO A 154 -10.52 -14.54 -8.63
C PRO A 154 -9.05 -14.10 -8.80
N PRO A 155 -8.07 -15.04 -8.77
CA PRO A 155 -8.26 -16.49 -8.70
C PRO A 155 -8.47 -16.96 -7.25
N GLY A 156 -9.65 -17.52 -6.92
CA GLY A 156 -9.99 -17.86 -5.54
C GLY A 156 -9.13 -18.98 -4.99
N GLY A 157 -8.36 -18.71 -3.93
CA GLY A 157 -7.52 -19.70 -3.26
C GLY A 157 -8.27 -20.58 -2.25
N GLY A 158 -9.42 -20.12 -1.78
CA GLY A 158 -10.13 -20.74 -0.65
C GLY A 158 -9.27 -20.80 0.62
N LEU A 159 -9.74 -21.54 1.61
CA LEU A 159 -9.04 -21.75 2.88
C LEU A 159 -8.82 -23.24 3.16
N LYS A 160 -7.87 -23.54 4.04
CA LYS A 160 -7.64 -24.87 4.61
C LYS A 160 -7.89 -24.80 6.11
N LEU A 161 -8.61 -25.79 6.63
CA LEU A 161 -8.91 -25.94 8.05
C LEU A 161 -8.14 -27.14 8.61
N GLU A 162 -7.52 -26.96 9.77
CA GLU A 162 -6.78 -28.01 10.46
C GLU A 162 -7.09 -27.97 11.95
N VAL A 163 -7.46 -29.12 12.53
CA VAL A 163 -7.66 -29.25 13.97
C VAL A 163 -6.31 -29.21 14.66
N VAL A 164 -6.12 -28.22 15.53
CA VAL A 164 -4.90 -28.06 16.33
C VAL A 164 -5.04 -28.74 17.68
N GLU A 165 -6.18 -28.52 18.34
CA GLU A 165 -6.40 -28.98 19.72
C GLU A 165 -7.90 -29.14 19.97
N SER A 166 -8.26 -30.08 20.85
CA SER A 166 -9.62 -30.25 21.36
C SER A 166 -9.53 -30.65 22.83
N GLN A 167 -10.20 -29.91 23.70
CA GLN A 167 -10.20 -30.18 25.14
C GLN A 167 -11.59 -29.99 25.76
N PRO A 168 -11.97 -30.80 26.77
CA PRO A 168 -13.17 -30.55 27.56
C PRO A 168 -13.09 -29.19 28.28
N MET A 169 -14.26 -28.57 28.50
CA MET A 169 -14.41 -27.38 29.34
C MET A 169 -15.63 -27.55 30.26
N PRO A 170 -15.80 -26.70 31.29
CA PRO A 170 -17.01 -26.71 32.12
C PRO A 170 -18.27 -26.68 31.25
N ALA A 171 -19.30 -27.42 31.68
CA ALA A 171 -20.55 -27.53 30.94
C ALA A 171 -21.16 -26.14 30.69
N ALA A 172 -21.71 -25.96 29.50
CA ALA A 172 -22.49 -24.78 29.17
C ALA A 172 -23.83 -24.83 29.89
N SER A 173 -24.38 -23.67 30.23
CA SER A 173 -25.71 -23.57 30.83
C SER A 173 -26.60 -22.57 30.11
N PHE A 174 -27.88 -22.89 29.95
CA PHE A 174 -28.84 -22.02 29.26
C PHE A 174 -30.27 -22.30 29.73
N ARG A 175 -31.20 -21.42 29.36
CA ARG A 175 -32.64 -21.62 29.54
C ARG A 175 -33.34 -21.55 28.19
N LEU A 176 -34.32 -22.43 27.96
CA LEU A 176 -35.15 -22.38 26.74
C LEU A 176 -36.29 -21.34 26.85
N ARG A 177 -36.65 -20.94 28.06
CA ARG A 177 -37.66 -19.93 28.38
C ARG A 177 -37.15 -19.13 29.58
N GLU A 178 -37.50 -17.85 29.69
CA GLU A 178 -36.97 -16.97 30.77
C GLU A 178 -37.19 -17.56 32.17
N ASP A 179 -38.38 -18.12 32.43
CA ASP A 179 -38.73 -18.77 33.71
C ASP A 179 -38.50 -20.29 33.73
N GLY A 180 -37.80 -20.82 32.72
CA GLY A 180 -37.52 -22.25 32.60
C GLY A 180 -36.37 -22.74 33.51
N PRO A 181 -36.27 -24.06 33.74
CA PRO A 181 -35.12 -24.63 34.44
C PRO A 181 -33.82 -24.35 33.67
N VAL A 182 -32.72 -24.17 34.40
CA VAL A 182 -31.39 -24.09 33.81
C VAL A 182 -30.97 -25.49 33.35
N LEU A 183 -30.66 -25.62 32.07
CA LEU A 183 -30.17 -26.85 31.46
C LEU A 183 -28.65 -26.79 31.33
N GLY A 184 -27.98 -27.94 31.51
CA GLY A 184 -26.55 -28.09 31.33
C GLY A 184 -26.23 -28.95 30.11
N ALA A 185 -25.25 -28.54 29.30
CA ALA A 185 -24.76 -29.30 28.16
C ALA A 185 -23.23 -29.46 28.23
N PRO A 186 -22.68 -30.68 28.09
CA PRO A 186 -21.24 -30.88 27.99
C PRO A 186 -20.64 -30.05 26.86
N ALA A 187 -19.54 -29.35 27.17
CA ALA A 187 -18.88 -28.44 26.25
C ALA A 187 -17.42 -28.85 26.02
N GLN A 188 -16.93 -28.63 24.80
CA GLN A 188 -15.53 -28.78 24.43
C GLN A 188 -15.05 -27.52 23.72
N LEU A 189 -13.82 -27.11 24.00
CA LEU A 189 -13.12 -26.07 23.27
C LEU A 189 -12.27 -26.72 22.19
N VAL A 190 -12.49 -26.34 20.93
CA VAL A 190 -11.74 -26.83 19.77
C VAL A 190 -10.98 -25.67 19.14
N LYS A 191 -9.69 -25.82 18.92
CA LYS A 191 -8.87 -24.86 18.16
C LYS A 191 -8.67 -25.35 16.74
N LEU A 192 -9.02 -24.51 15.78
CA LEU A 192 -8.78 -24.73 14.36
C LEU A 192 -7.78 -23.71 13.84
N ARG A 193 -6.80 -24.17 13.07
CA ARG A 193 -5.98 -23.30 12.23
C ARG A 193 -6.70 -23.08 10.91
N VAL A 194 -6.85 -21.82 10.54
CA VAL A 194 -7.34 -21.37 9.23
C VAL A 194 -6.13 -20.89 8.43
N THR A 195 -5.87 -21.51 7.29
CA THR A 195 -4.80 -21.14 6.36
C THR A 195 -5.42 -20.62 5.08
N TYR A 196 -5.11 -19.39 4.70
CA TYR A 196 -5.48 -18.82 3.40
C TYR A 196 -4.47 -19.28 2.36
N LYS A 197 -4.92 -19.71 1.17
CA LYS A 197 -4.00 -20.31 0.18
C LYS A 197 -3.33 -19.31 -0.75
N ASP A 198 -3.95 -18.15 -0.95
CA ASP A 198 -3.52 -17.18 -1.94
C ASP A 198 -3.25 -15.81 -1.29
N PRO A 199 -2.01 -15.28 -1.39
CA PRO A 199 -1.66 -13.97 -0.86
C PRO A 199 -2.35 -12.82 -1.59
N LEU A 200 -3.04 -13.01 -2.72
CA LEU A 200 -3.78 -11.93 -3.40
C LEU A 200 -5.23 -11.80 -2.89
N SER A 201 -5.88 -12.91 -2.54
CA SER A 201 -7.28 -12.94 -2.10
C SER A 201 -7.47 -13.11 -0.58
N ALA A 202 -6.39 -13.33 0.17
CA ALA A 202 -6.45 -13.42 1.63
C ALA A 202 -6.91 -12.11 2.30
N PRO A 203 -7.59 -12.18 3.46
CA PRO A 203 -8.01 -10.98 4.17
C PRO A 203 -6.82 -10.16 4.66
N VAL A 204 -7.07 -8.87 4.84
CA VAL A 204 -6.07 -7.89 5.29
C VAL A 204 -6.40 -7.43 6.69
N ALA A 205 -5.37 -7.14 7.48
CA ALA A 205 -5.49 -6.41 8.72
C ALA A 205 -4.34 -5.40 8.84
N TYR A 206 -4.36 -4.58 9.88
CA TYR A 206 -3.20 -3.75 10.20
C TYR A 206 -1.98 -4.61 10.53
N ALA A 207 -0.82 -4.21 10.02
CA ALA A 207 0.42 -4.96 10.19
C ALA A 207 0.84 -5.04 11.67
N PRO A 208 1.58 -6.09 12.06
CA PRO A 208 2.09 -6.24 13.43
C PRO A 208 2.85 -5.01 13.92
N GLY A 209 2.63 -4.63 15.18
CA GLY A 209 3.31 -3.50 15.80
C GLY A 209 2.91 -2.12 15.28
N SER A 210 1.93 -2.03 14.36
CA SER A 210 1.33 -0.74 14.00
C SER A 210 0.52 -0.20 15.19
N TYR A 211 0.84 0.98 15.70
CA TYR A 211 0.06 1.64 16.76
C TYR A 211 -1.00 2.56 16.15
N LYS A 212 -2.14 2.71 16.85
CA LYS A 212 -3.15 3.71 16.50
C LYS A 212 -2.67 5.04 17.06
N TYR A 213 -1.80 5.72 16.33
CA TYR A 213 -1.43 7.08 16.65
C TYR A 213 -2.63 8.02 16.41
N THR A 214 -2.68 9.13 17.14
CA THR A 214 -3.64 10.23 16.91
C THR A 214 -3.31 11.06 15.68
N ASN A 215 -2.29 10.67 14.89
CA ASN A 215 -1.84 11.38 13.71
C ASN A 215 -2.49 10.84 12.43
N THR A 216 -2.39 11.63 11.36
CA THR A 216 -2.89 11.35 10.01
C THR A 216 -2.11 10.25 9.26
N VAL A 217 -1.15 9.58 9.92
CA VAL A 217 -0.30 8.57 9.27
C VAL A 217 -1.09 7.27 9.10
N LYS A 218 -1.31 6.88 7.84
CA LYS A 218 -1.97 5.61 7.51
C LYS A 218 -1.20 4.45 8.13
N ARG A 219 -1.90 3.62 8.90
CA ARG A 219 -1.30 2.44 9.54
C ARG A 219 -0.95 1.40 8.47
N PRO A 220 0.28 0.83 8.49
CA PRO A 220 0.65 -0.22 7.56
C PRO A 220 -0.32 -1.40 7.63
N ARG A 221 -0.57 -2.03 6.49
CA ARG A 221 -1.47 -3.18 6.34
C ARG A 221 -0.66 -4.41 5.93
N ALA A 222 -1.17 -5.59 6.26
CA ALA A 222 -0.55 -6.86 5.90
C ALA A 222 -1.63 -7.91 5.57
N ALA A 223 -1.30 -8.81 4.63
CA ALA A 223 -2.16 -9.92 4.25
C ALA A 223 -1.98 -11.09 5.24
N ILE A 224 -3.09 -11.58 5.78
CA ILE A 224 -3.09 -12.68 6.76
C ILE A 224 -2.85 -14.00 6.03
N LYS A 225 -1.89 -14.80 6.51
CA LYS A 225 -1.60 -16.14 5.98
C LYS A 225 -2.31 -17.23 6.76
N ASP A 226 -2.15 -17.23 8.07
CA ASP A 226 -2.83 -18.17 8.96
C ASP A 226 -3.35 -17.45 10.21
N VAL A 227 -4.42 -17.99 10.79
CA VAL A 227 -4.87 -17.66 12.15
C VAL A 227 -5.27 -18.93 12.88
N THR A 228 -5.25 -18.89 14.20
CA THR A 228 -5.94 -19.91 15.01
C THR A 228 -7.21 -19.29 15.58
N VAL A 229 -8.33 -19.99 15.40
CA VAL A 229 -9.61 -19.65 16.02
C VAL A 229 -10.01 -20.77 16.96
N GLN A 230 -10.73 -20.42 18.02
CA GLN A 230 -11.33 -21.38 18.94
C GLN A 230 -12.85 -21.41 18.78
N TRP A 231 -13.42 -22.59 18.94
CA TRP A 231 -14.85 -22.87 18.84
C TRP A 231 -15.32 -23.61 20.08
N VAL A 232 -16.47 -23.20 20.61
CA VAL A 232 -17.14 -23.92 21.69
C VAL A 232 -18.17 -24.85 21.08
N VAL A 233 -18.00 -26.15 21.30
CA VAL A 233 -18.88 -27.20 20.79
C VAL A 233 -19.66 -27.81 21.95
N LEU A 234 -20.98 -27.79 21.85
CA LEU A 234 -21.92 -28.37 22.78
C LEU A 234 -22.37 -29.74 22.28
N SER A 235 -22.66 -30.65 23.21
CA SER A 235 -23.15 -32.01 22.92
C SER A 235 -24.26 -32.41 23.88
N GLY A 236 -24.99 -33.49 23.56
CA GLY A 236 -26.13 -33.95 24.36
C GLY A 236 -27.40 -33.09 24.24
N LEU A 237 -27.48 -32.21 23.23
CA LEU A 237 -28.56 -31.23 23.09
C LEU A 237 -29.93 -31.87 22.79
N LYS A 238 -29.99 -33.09 22.24
CA LYS A 238 -31.29 -33.78 22.01
C LYS A 238 -32.03 -34.02 23.31
N LYS A 239 -31.32 -34.30 24.41
CA LYS A 239 -31.91 -34.49 25.74
C LYS A 239 -32.53 -33.20 26.28
N ALA A 240 -32.06 -32.06 25.80
CA ALA A 240 -32.60 -30.73 26.11
C ALA A 240 -33.72 -30.30 25.14
N GLY A 241 -34.14 -31.14 24.19
CA GLY A 241 -35.25 -30.84 23.28
C GLY A 241 -34.85 -30.19 21.95
N PHE A 242 -33.55 -30.15 21.63
CA PHE A 242 -33.06 -29.68 20.34
C PHE A 242 -33.22 -30.76 19.25
N PRO A 243 -33.37 -30.36 17.96
CA PRO A 243 -33.43 -31.31 16.85
C PRO A 243 -32.09 -32.05 16.62
N GLY A 244 -30.97 -31.41 16.95
CA GLY A 244 -29.61 -31.95 16.88
C GLY A 244 -29.05 -32.31 18.25
N ASP A 245 -28.03 -33.19 18.28
CA ASP A 245 -27.35 -33.55 19.53
C ASP A 245 -26.12 -32.69 19.80
N VAL A 246 -25.60 -32.04 18.77
CA VAL A 246 -24.39 -31.21 18.81
C VAL A 246 -24.64 -29.86 18.17
N ALA A 247 -23.98 -28.82 18.66
CA ALA A 247 -24.00 -27.50 18.06
C ALA A 247 -22.74 -26.71 18.43
N VAL A 248 -22.39 -25.71 17.64
CA VAL A 248 -21.32 -24.75 17.89
C VAL A 248 -21.96 -23.47 18.44
N ALA A 249 -21.45 -22.98 19.56
CA ALA A 249 -21.83 -21.70 20.13
C ALA A 249 -20.99 -20.59 19.49
N ASN A 250 -21.42 -20.08 18.34
CA ASN A 250 -20.86 -18.89 17.70
C ASN A 250 -21.39 -17.62 18.37
N LEU A 251 -20.63 -16.51 18.32
CA LEU A 251 -20.99 -15.26 19.03
C LEU A 251 -22.43 -14.82 18.72
N PRO A 252 -23.16 -14.26 19.71
CA PRO A 252 -24.52 -13.77 19.54
C PRO A 252 -24.54 -12.46 18.75
N VAL A 253 -25.28 -12.45 17.65
CA VAL A 253 -25.68 -11.21 16.99
C VAL A 253 -26.79 -10.59 17.86
N SER A 254 -26.39 -9.61 18.69
CA SER A 254 -27.18 -8.72 19.55
C SER A 254 -27.17 -9.01 21.08
N GLU A 255 -26.66 -8.03 21.83
CA GLU A 255 -26.67 -7.95 23.30
C GLU A 255 -28.04 -7.57 23.90
N ARG A 256 -29.07 -7.36 23.07
CA ARG A 256 -30.36 -6.79 23.54
C ARG A 256 -31.26 -7.78 24.29
N GLU A 257 -30.92 -9.06 24.32
CA GLU A 257 -31.74 -10.08 24.97
C GLU A 257 -30.90 -10.90 25.95
N GLY A 258 -30.72 -10.36 27.16
CA GLY A 258 -30.09 -11.06 28.27
C GLY A 258 -30.76 -12.41 28.51
N ALA A 259 -29.96 -13.48 28.60
CA ALA A 259 -30.32 -14.88 28.89
C ALA A 259 -30.61 -15.85 27.72
N ARG A 260 -30.51 -15.46 26.44
CA ARG A 260 -30.69 -16.40 25.29
C ARG A 260 -29.41 -17.05 24.76
N VAL A 261 -28.25 -16.70 25.32
CA VAL A 261 -26.92 -17.22 24.94
C VAL A 261 -26.48 -18.22 25.99
N PRO A 262 -25.93 -19.39 25.61
CA PRO A 262 -25.44 -20.33 26.60
C PRO A 262 -24.30 -19.69 27.36
N PHE A 263 -24.41 -19.66 28.68
CA PHE A 263 -23.30 -19.30 29.56
C PHE A 263 -22.22 -20.35 29.43
N VAL A 264 -21.05 -19.91 29.00
CA VAL A 264 -19.84 -20.70 28.75
C VAL A 264 -18.65 -19.96 29.34
N THR A 265 -17.65 -20.68 29.84
CA THR A 265 -16.45 -20.05 30.43
C THR A 265 -15.48 -19.51 29.37
N GLU A 266 -15.66 -19.92 28.11
CA GLU A 266 -14.87 -19.52 26.95
C GLU A 266 -15.81 -19.14 25.82
N GLN A 267 -15.33 -18.32 24.87
CA GLN A 267 -16.12 -17.91 23.71
C GLN A 267 -15.48 -18.42 22.40
N SER A 268 -16.29 -18.54 21.36
CA SER A 268 -15.78 -18.82 20.01
C SER A 268 -15.16 -17.54 19.41
N ARG A 269 -13.83 -17.47 19.35
CA ARG A 269 -13.08 -16.24 19.02
C ARG A 269 -11.75 -16.53 18.32
N TYR A 270 -11.10 -15.47 17.85
CA TYR A 270 -9.68 -15.50 17.52
C TYR A 270 -8.82 -15.87 18.73
N VAL A 271 -7.76 -16.66 18.51
CA VAL A 271 -6.74 -16.95 19.53
C VAL A 271 -5.66 -15.88 19.45
N ASP A 272 -5.47 -15.14 20.54
CA ASP A 272 -4.57 -13.99 20.61
C ASP A 272 -3.16 -14.31 20.10
N ARG A 273 -2.61 -13.39 19.30
CA ARG A 273 -1.25 -13.48 18.71
C ARG A 273 -1.00 -14.74 17.88
N SER A 274 -2.04 -15.39 17.36
CA SER A 274 -1.90 -16.57 16.49
C SER A 274 -1.73 -16.25 15.00
N ALA A 275 -1.96 -15.00 14.58
CA ALA A 275 -1.88 -14.59 13.19
C ALA A 275 -0.44 -14.65 12.64
N THR A 276 -0.29 -15.28 11.49
CA THR A 276 0.90 -15.21 10.62
C THR A 276 0.55 -14.43 9.36
N TRP A 277 1.57 -13.88 8.70
CA TRP A 277 1.39 -12.95 7.58
C TRP A 277 2.09 -13.47 6.35
N PHE A 278 1.54 -13.18 5.18
CA PHE A 278 2.20 -13.48 3.93
C PHE A 278 3.42 -12.59 3.75
N GLY A 279 4.48 -13.18 3.19
CA GLY A 279 5.67 -12.47 2.75
C GLY A 279 6.10 -12.86 1.33
N PRO A 280 7.18 -12.24 0.83
CA PRO A 280 7.63 -12.40 -0.56
C PRO A 280 7.93 -13.86 -0.96
N ALA A 281 8.43 -14.65 0.00
CA ALA A 281 8.85 -16.03 -0.24
C ALA A 281 7.68 -17.04 -0.32
N ASP A 282 6.47 -16.65 0.10
CA ASP A 282 5.36 -17.60 0.22
C ASP A 282 4.76 -18.00 -1.12
N ALA A 283 4.65 -17.06 -2.08
CA ALA A 283 4.15 -17.36 -3.43
C ALA A 283 4.71 -16.36 -4.48
N PRO A 284 6.03 -16.36 -4.72
CA PRO A 284 6.66 -15.36 -5.60
C PRO A 284 6.10 -15.40 -7.03
N GLY A 285 5.80 -16.59 -7.57
CA GLY A 285 5.19 -16.73 -8.90
C GLY A 285 3.81 -16.09 -9.01
N THR A 286 2.99 -16.18 -7.95
CA THR A 286 1.67 -15.55 -7.90
C THR A 286 1.78 -14.02 -7.91
N LEU A 287 2.75 -13.45 -7.19
CA LEU A 287 2.99 -12.01 -7.18
C LEU A 287 3.48 -11.50 -8.54
N ILE A 288 4.40 -12.21 -9.21
CA ILE A 288 4.86 -11.87 -10.56
C ILE A 288 3.68 -11.89 -11.56
N ALA A 289 2.87 -12.95 -11.51
CA ALA A 289 1.68 -13.06 -12.37
C ALA A 289 0.67 -11.93 -12.10
N ALA A 290 0.51 -11.49 -10.84
CA ALA A 290 -0.36 -10.38 -10.48
C ALA A 290 0.11 -9.05 -11.08
N VAL A 291 1.42 -8.79 -11.08
CA VAL A 291 2.00 -7.59 -11.73
C VAL A 291 1.73 -7.62 -13.23
N ALA A 292 1.95 -8.74 -13.89
CA ALA A 292 1.65 -8.90 -15.32
C ALA A 292 0.16 -8.70 -15.61
N ARG A 293 -0.72 -9.25 -14.75
CA ARG A 293 -2.18 -9.06 -14.86
C ARG A 293 -2.59 -7.61 -14.66
N ALA A 294 -1.92 -6.87 -13.79
CA ALA A 294 -2.24 -5.47 -13.54
C ALA A 294 -2.15 -4.64 -14.83
N ALA A 295 -1.16 -4.89 -15.69
CA ALA A 295 -1.00 -4.19 -16.97
C ALA A 295 -2.19 -4.38 -17.93
N LEU A 296 -3.04 -5.39 -17.71
CA LEU A 296 -4.22 -5.65 -18.53
C LEU A 296 -5.46 -4.84 -18.10
N PHE A 297 -5.43 -4.18 -16.93
CA PHE A 297 -6.57 -3.35 -16.51
C PHE A 297 -6.55 -1.99 -17.23
N PRO A 298 -7.65 -1.58 -17.89
CA PRO A 298 -7.72 -0.29 -18.57
C PRO A 298 -7.73 0.87 -17.57
N ASP A 299 -8.38 0.68 -16.42
CA ASP A 299 -8.55 1.71 -15.41
C ASP A 299 -7.35 1.80 -14.47
N LEU A 300 -6.79 3.01 -14.31
CA LEU A 300 -5.66 3.28 -13.41
C LEU A 300 -5.94 2.82 -11.97
N ARG A 301 -7.17 3.03 -11.48
CA ARG A 301 -7.59 2.63 -10.14
C ARG A 301 -7.40 1.13 -9.92
N ASP A 302 -7.79 0.31 -10.89
CA ASP A 302 -7.71 -1.15 -10.79
C ASP A 302 -6.27 -1.65 -10.91
N ARG A 303 -5.44 -1.00 -11.75
CA ARG A 303 -3.99 -1.24 -11.80
C ARG A 303 -3.33 -0.99 -10.45
N VAL A 304 -3.55 0.21 -9.90
CA VAL A 304 -3.06 0.61 -8.57
C VAL A 304 -3.54 -0.35 -7.50
N ALA A 305 -4.79 -0.81 -7.57
CA ALA A 305 -5.33 -1.75 -6.58
C ALA A 305 -4.59 -3.08 -6.58
N MET A 306 -4.29 -3.63 -7.77
CA MET A 306 -3.48 -4.83 -7.88
C MET A 306 -2.04 -4.60 -7.40
N PHE A 307 -1.41 -3.46 -7.74
CA PHE A 307 -0.07 -3.14 -7.24
C PHE A 307 -0.04 -2.96 -5.72
N ASN A 308 -1.02 -2.28 -5.14
CA ASN A 308 -1.18 -2.17 -3.69
C ASN A 308 -1.24 -3.55 -3.05
N ARG A 309 -1.98 -4.49 -3.66
CA ARG A 309 -2.06 -5.87 -3.15
C ARG A 309 -0.71 -6.58 -3.19
N VAL A 310 0.03 -6.47 -4.29
CA VAL A 310 1.37 -7.05 -4.39
C VAL A 310 2.30 -6.44 -3.35
N LEU A 311 2.29 -5.11 -3.20
CA LEU A 311 3.22 -4.37 -2.34
C LEU A 311 2.94 -4.50 -0.83
N ILE A 312 1.74 -4.93 -0.40
CA ILE A 312 1.53 -5.29 1.02
C ILE A 312 2.12 -6.68 1.37
N VAL A 313 2.35 -7.53 0.37
CA VAL A 313 2.95 -8.87 0.54
C VAL A 313 4.46 -8.80 0.32
N ASP A 314 4.86 -8.13 -0.76
CA ASP A 314 6.26 -7.85 -1.08
C ASP A 314 6.47 -6.35 -1.32
N PRO A 315 6.78 -5.59 -0.25
CA PRO A 315 7.03 -4.15 -0.37
C PRO A 315 8.20 -3.79 -1.28
N GLY A 316 9.11 -4.74 -1.56
CA GLY A 316 10.29 -4.54 -2.39
C GLY A 316 10.13 -5.09 -3.81
N GLN A 317 8.92 -5.49 -4.22
CA GLN A 317 8.70 -6.09 -5.55
C GLN A 317 9.03 -5.07 -6.65
N PRO A 318 10.09 -5.29 -7.45
CA PRO A 318 10.66 -4.22 -8.26
C PRO A 318 9.81 -3.88 -9.49
N ASP A 319 9.12 -4.85 -10.09
CA ASP A 319 8.28 -4.63 -11.28
C ASP A 319 6.97 -3.91 -10.94
N ALA A 320 6.36 -4.24 -9.81
CA ALA A 320 5.19 -3.57 -9.25
C ALA A 320 5.53 -2.12 -8.92
N LEU A 321 6.67 -1.89 -8.27
CA LEU A 321 7.16 -0.54 -7.98
C LEU A 321 7.41 0.24 -9.28
N THR A 322 8.08 -0.37 -10.26
CA THR A 322 8.36 0.27 -11.56
C THR A 322 7.07 0.67 -12.29
N ALA A 323 6.11 -0.24 -12.38
CA ALA A 323 4.84 0.03 -13.04
C ALA A 323 4.00 1.06 -12.28
N LEU A 324 3.91 0.94 -10.95
CA LEU A 324 3.17 1.88 -10.10
C LEU A 324 3.75 3.30 -10.20
N THR A 325 5.08 3.46 -10.09
CA THR A 325 5.69 4.79 -10.15
C THR A 325 5.56 5.39 -11.54
N HIS A 326 5.63 4.59 -12.61
CA HIS A 326 5.35 5.04 -13.96
C HIS A 326 3.91 5.56 -14.08
N ASP A 327 2.93 4.76 -13.69
CA ASP A 327 1.49 5.07 -13.79
C ASP A 327 1.12 6.34 -13.00
N LEU A 328 1.62 6.46 -11.77
CA LEU A 328 1.34 7.62 -10.92
C LEU A 328 2.02 8.89 -11.44
N TYR A 329 3.22 8.78 -12.01
CA TYR A 329 3.89 9.94 -12.62
C TYR A 329 3.10 10.43 -13.84
N GLN A 330 2.64 9.51 -14.68
CA GLN A 330 1.79 9.85 -15.84
C GLN A 330 0.47 10.47 -15.40
N ALA A 331 -0.16 9.98 -14.32
CA ALA A 331 -1.37 10.57 -13.77
C ALA A 331 -1.16 12.03 -13.32
N LEU A 332 -0.01 12.35 -12.72
CA LEU A 332 0.37 13.72 -12.39
C LEU A 332 0.53 14.59 -13.65
N LEU A 333 1.19 14.09 -14.70
CA LEU A 333 1.34 14.84 -15.95
C LEU A 333 -0.01 15.05 -16.66
N MET A 334 -0.90 14.05 -16.66
CA MET A 334 -2.25 14.18 -17.21
C MET A 334 -3.09 15.21 -16.42
N ALA A 335 -2.92 15.26 -15.10
CA ALA A 335 -3.58 16.26 -14.27
C ALA A 335 -3.10 17.68 -14.58
N ALA A 336 -1.81 17.88 -14.88
CA ALA A 336 -1.32 19.16 -15.40
C ALA A 336 -1.97 19.50 -16.74
N ALA A 337 -1.99 18.57 -17.69
CA ALA A 337 -2.62 18.76 -19.00
C ALA A 337 -4.10 19.17 -18.88
N ALA A 338 -4.85 18.52 -17.98
CA ALA A 338 -6.24 18.85 -17.71
C ALA A 338 -6.43 20.22 -17.06
N ALA A 339 -5.45 20.68 -16.27
CA ALA A 339 -5.48 21.99 -15.62
C ALA A 339 -5.18 23.11 -16.61
N HIS A 340 -4.10 23.01 -17.40
CA HIS A 340 -3.70 24.06 -18.32
C HIS A 340 -4.45 24.04 -19.67
N LYS A 341 -5.02 22.90 -20.07
CA LYS A 341 -5.89 22.72 -21.25
C LYS A 341 -5.27 23.16 -22.59
N PHE A 342 -3.94 23.20 -22.66
CA PHE A 342 -3.23 23.61 -23.87
C PHE A 342 -2.96 22.36 -24.74
N PRO A 343 -3.40 22.33 -26.01
CA PRO A 343 -3.24 21.16 -26.86
C PRO A 343 -1.79 21.06 -27.37
N LEU A 344 -1.06 20.05 -26.90
CA LEU A 344 0.29 19.71 -27.38
C LEU A 344 0.26 18.33 -28.00
N THR A 345 0.66 18.24 -29.27
CA THR A 345 0.57 17.00 -30.06
C THR A 345 1.81 16.13 -29.97
N ASP A 346 2.99 16.73 -29.70
CA ASP A 346 4.23 15.97 -29.47
C ASP A 346 4.30 15.45 -28.03
N PRO A 347 4.45 14.14 -27.80
CA PRO A 347 4.50 13.57 -26.45
C PRO A 347 5.67 14.04 -25.59
N ALA A 348 6.84 14.28 -26.17
CA ALA A 348 8.02 14.70 -25.41
C ALA A 348 7.90 16.15 -24.93
N LEU A 349 7.43 17.03 -25.82
CA LEU A 349 7.08 18.41 -25.50
C LEU A 349 5.95 18.46 -24.47
N ALA A 350 4.88 17.69 -24.68
CA ALA A 350 3.75 17.63 -23.74
C ALA A 350 4.22 17.21 -22.34
N ALA A 351 5.04 16.15 -22.22
CA ALA A 351 5.59 15.73 -20.94
C ALA A 351 6.40 16.85 -20.28
N ARG A 352 7.30 17.51 -21.03
CA ARG A 352 8.12 18.59 -20.47
C ARG A 352 7.29 19.82 -20.08
N PHE A 353 6.29 20.17 -20.87
CA PHE A 353 5.38 21.27 -20.60
C PHE A 353 4.56 21.02 -19.33
N ASN A 354 4.06 19.79 -19.16
CA ASN A 354 3.33 19.36 -17.97
C ASN A 354 4.20 19.39 -16.70
N GLU A 355 5.48 19.02 -16.81
CA GLU A 355 6.44 19.17 -15.70
C GLU A 355 6.67 20.63 -15.35
N PHE A 356 6.88 21.50 -16.34
CA PHE A 356 7.05 22.93 -16.10
C PHE A 356 5.81 23.60 -15.52
N TYR A 357 4.62 23.12 -15.91
CA TYR A 357 3.39 23.52 -15.23
C TYR A 357 3.48 23.24 -13.74
N TRP A 358 3.82 22.02 -13.31
CA TRP A 358 3.94 21.71 -11.89
C TRP A 358 5.10 22.44 -11.19
N ASP A 359 6.23 22.60 -11.87
CA ASP A 359 7.38 23.33 -11.34
C ASP A 359 7.01 24.78 -11.05
N THR A 360 6.26 25.44 -11.91
CA THR A 360 5.85 26.84 -11.74
C THR A 360 4.62 26.98 -10.83
N TYR A 361 3.70 26.03 -10.88
CA TYR A 361 2.51 25.98 -10.01
C TYR A 361 2.90 25.83 -8.53
N SER A 362 3.82 24.91 -8.20
CA SER A 362 4.31 24.70 -6.84
C SER A 362 5.03 25.91 -6.24
N GLN A 363 5.54 26.82 -7.08
CA GLN A 363 6.23 28.06 -6.65
C GLN A 363 5.28 29.24 -6.42
N THR A 364 4.17 29.29 -7.17
CA THR A 364 3.25 30.44 -7.26
C THR A 364 2.05 30.24 -6.34
N THR A 365 1.41 29.08 -6.45
CA THR A 365 0.24 28.71 -5.67
C THR A 365 0.73 27.87 -4.50
N ARG A 366 1.15 28.56 -3.42
CA ARG A 366 1.80 27.99 -2.21
C ARG A 366 1.02 26.88 -1.49
N MET A 367 -0.11 26.41 -2.02
CA MET A 367 -1.10 25.61 -1.31
C MET A 367 -1.35 24.19 -1.89
N ASP A 368 -1.20 23.87 -3.17
CA ASP A 368 -2.24 22.97 -3.73
C ASP A 368 -1.93 21.52 -4.10
N ILE A 369 -0.68 21.06 -4.30
CA ILE A 369 -0.50 19.61 -4.55
C ILE A 369 -0.52 18.83 -3.24
N SER A 370 -0.03 19.37 -2.13
CA SER A 370 0.05 18.65 -0.85
C SER A 370 -1.14 18.87 0.10
N LEU A 371 -1.86 20.00 0.00
CA LEU A 371 -2.92 20.34 0.98
C LEU A 371 -4.33 19.93 0.57
N SER A 372 -4.54 19.42 -0.65
CA SER A 372 -5.85 18.94 -1.13
C SER A 372 -6.25 17.56 -0.55
N MET A 373 -5.52 17.05 0.45
CA MET A 373 -5.84 15.78 1.11
C MET A 373 -6.94 15.96 2.15
N GLU A 374 -8.13 15.44 1.87
CA GLU A 374 -9.14 15.25 2.91
C GLU A 374 -8.81 14.02 3.79
N ILE A 375 -8.98 14.16 5.11
CA ILE A 375 -8.88 13.06 6.06
C ILE A 375 -10.02 12.06 5.75
N GLY A 376 -9.68 10.96 5.12
CA GLY A 376 -10.64 9.94 4.66
C GLY A 376 -10.54 9.61 3.17
N GLY A 377 -9.86 10.47 2.39
CA GLY A 377 -9.74 10.36 0.94
C GLY A 377 -11.01 10.80 0.22
N LEU A 378 -10.85 11.42 -0.96
CA LEU A 378 -11.98 11.71 -1.83
C LEU A 378 -12.39 10.44 -2.61
N SER A 379 -13.64 10.43 -3.09
CA SER A 379 -14.14 9.34 -3.94
C SER A 379 -13.35 9.17 -5.23
N GLN A 380 -12.76 10.28 -5.72
CA GLN A 380 -11.83 10.31 -6.85
C GLN A 380 -10.46 10.81 -6.36
N PRO A 381 -9.34 10.21 -6.81
CA PRO A 381 -8.02 10.67 -6.44
C PRO A 381 -7.74 12.10 -6.94
N THR A 382 -7.03 12.86 -6.14
CA THR A 382 -6.48 14.18 -6.48
C THR A 382 -5.00 14.07 -6.87
N PRO A 383 -4.39 15.13 -7.44
CA PRO A 383 -2.94 15.20 -7.60
C PRO A 383 -2.17 14.94 -6.29
N ALA A 384 -2.72 15.35 -5.15
CA ALA A 384 -2.16 15.07 -3.83
C ALA A 384 -2.06 13.57 -3.54
N ASP A 385 -3.14 12.84 -3.81
CA ASP A 385 -3.20 11.39 -3.59
C ASP A 385 -2.13 10.66 -4.42
N TYR A 386 -1.92 11.09 -5.67
CA TYR A 386 -0.85 10.55 -6.52
C TYR A 386 0.53 10.88 -5.97
N LEU A 387 0.77 12.14 -5.58
CA LEU A 387 2.07 12.61 -5.09
C LEU A 387 2.50 11.92 -3.78
N TYR A 388 1.59 11.80 -2.81
CA TYR A 388 1.92 11.12 -1.55
C TYR A 388 2.05 9.60 -1.69
N ARG A 389 1.45 9.02 -2.74
CA ARG A 389 1.61 7.59 -3.02
C ARG A 389 2.89 7.27 -3.78
N ILE A 390 3.28 8.14 -4.72
CA ILE A 390 4.41 7.89 -5.61
C ILE A 390 5.77 8.01 -4.89
N ILE A 391 5.93 8.98 -3.97
CA ILE A 391 7.20 9.23 -3.27
C ILE A 391 7.73 7.98 -2.54
N PRO A 392 7.00 7.37 -1.59
CA PRO A 392 7.51 6.19 -0.88
C PRO A 392 7.73 4.99 -1.81
N ALA A 393 6.99 4.90 -2.93
CA ALA A 393 7.19 3.86 -3.94
C ALA A 393 8.50 4.10 -4.73
N MET A 394 8.76 5.33 -5.16
CA MET A 394 10.00 5.72 -5.86
C MET A 394 11.23 5.61 -4.96
N GLU A 395 11.11 5.95 -3.68
CA GLU A 395 12.16 5.74 -2.67
C GLU A 395 12.50 4.25 -2.51
N MET A 396 11.49 3.40 -2.40
CA MET A 396 11.71 1.96 -2.31
C MET A 396 12.30 1.43 -3.61
N LEU A 397 11.81 1.88 -4.77
CA LEU A 397 12.35 1.51 -6.07
C LEU A 397 13.83 1.90 -6.20
N ALA A 398 14.22 3.09 -5.73
CA ALA A 398 15.61 3.52 -5.73
C ALA A 398 16.52 2.67 -4.81
N LYS A 399 15.95 2.00 -3.79
CA LYS A 399 16.67 1.05 -2.94
C LYS A 399 16.83 -0.32 -3.60
N VAL A 400 15.78 -0.82 -4.27
CA VAL A 400 15.79 -2.17 -4.87
C VAL A 400 16.33 -2.21 -6.32
N ARG A 401 16.26 -1.09 -7.04
CA ARG A 401 16.82 -0.84 -8.38
C ARG A 401 17.58 0.49 -8.43
N PRO A 402 18.73 0.61 -7.74
CA PRO A 402 19.52 1.86 -7.71
C PRO A 402 20.07 2.29 -9.08
N GLU A 403 20.11 1.37 -10.05
CA GLU A 403 20.48 1.57 -11.45
C GLU A 403 19.38 2.25 -12.30
N ASP A 404 18.14 2.28 -11.83
CA ASP A 404 17.03 2.95 -12.51
C ASP A 404 17.20 4.48 -12.42
N LEU A 405 17.88 5.02 -13.44
CA LEU A 405 18.19 6.44 -13.53
C LEU A 405 16.94 7.30 -13.69
N GLU A 406 15.94 6.83 -14.44
CA GLU A 406 14.71 7.59 -14.70
C GLU A 406 13.89 7.72 -13.41
N ASN A 407 13.74 6.64 -12.64
CA ASN A 407 13.11 6.70 -11.33
C ASN A 407 13.81 7.69 -10.40
N ARG A 408 15.15 7.67 -10.35
CA ARG A 408 15.91 8.59 -9.48
C ARG A 408 15.81 10.04 -9.92
N LEU A 409 15.79 10.32 -11.23
CA LEU A 409 15.53 11.65 -11.77
C LEU A 409 14.14 12.12 -11.36
N ARG A 410 13.11 11.31 -11.62
CA ARG A 410 11.72 11.66 -11.28
C ARG A 410 11.49 11.77 -9.77
N LEU A 411 12.21 11.01 -8.95
CA LEU A 411 12.15 11.11 -7.49
C LEU A 411 12.50 12.53 -7.01
N GLY A 412 13.56 13.13 -7.56
CA GLY A 412 13.91 14.51 -7.24
C GLY A 412 12.86 15.53 -7.71
N VAL A 413 12.23 15.27 -8.86
CA VAL A 413 11.11 16.08 -9.39
C VAL A 413 9.88 16.01 -8.47
N VAL A 414 9.47 14.81 -8.03
CA VAL A 414 8.31 14.69 -7.13
C VAL A 414 8.60 15.22 -5.73
N TYR A 415 9.83 15.13 -5.22
CA TYR A 415 10.21 15.84 -3.99
C TYR A 415 10.06 17.34 -4.15
N ARG A 416 10.47 17.90 -5.31
CA ARG A 416 10.29 19.32 -5.62
C ARG A 416 8.81 19.70 -5.62
N TRP A 417 7.94 18.92 -6.26
CA TRP A 417 6.49 19.15 -6.26
C TRP A 417 5.83 19.00 -4.88
N ASN A 418 6.42 18.16 -4.01
CA ASN A 418 6.01 18.02 -2.61
C ASN A 418 6.63 19.07 -1.67
N ASN A 419 7.44 19.99 -2.21
CA ASN A 419 8.21 20.98 -1.46
C ASN A 419 9.17 20.38 -0.41
N ASP A 420 9.67 19.16 -0.64
CA ASP A 420 10.84 18.64 0.08
C ASP A 420 12.12 19.12 -0.62
N GLN A 421 12.45 20.38 -0.39
CA GLN A 421 13.51 21.11 -1.09
C GLN A 421 14.88 20.45 -0.94
N LEU A 422 15.20 19.99 0.28
CA LEU A 422 16.50 19.39 0.56
C LEU A 422 16.61 18.02 -0.09
N ALA A 423 15.55 17.18 -0.01
CA ALA A 423 15.55 15.90 -0.70
C ALA A 423 15.68 16.09 -2.22
N ALA A 424 14.93 17.03 -2.81
CA ALA A 424 14.99 17.34 -4.23
C ALA A 424 16.40 17.75 -4.70
N ILE A 425 17.06 18.68 -4.00
CA ILE A 425 18.43 19.11 -4.33
C ILE A 425 19.42 17.95 -4.15
N ASN A 426 19.39 17.27 -3.00
CA ASN A 426 20.32 16.18 -2.71
C ASN A 426 20.21 15.04 -3.73
N THR A 427 18.99 14.69 -4.16
CA THR A 427 18.75 13.64 -5.16
C THR A 427 19.34 14.00 -6.52
N HIS A 428 19.06 15.20 -7.05
CA HIS A 428 19.60 15.62 -8.35
C HIS A 428 21.12 15.87 -8.30
N GLU A 429 21.63 16.46 -7.23
CA GLU A 429 23.06 16.69 -7.07
C GLU A 429 23.85 15.37 -7.02
N ALA A 430 23.32 14.36 -6.32
CA ALA A 430 23.91 13.02 -6.32
C ALA A 430 23.92 12.38 -7.72
N LEU A 431 22.89 12.64 -8.54
CA LEU A 431 22.85 12.16 -9.92
C LEU A 431 23.88 12.85 -10.81
N VAL A 432 23.99 14.18 -10.75
CA VAL A 432 25.01 14.94 -11.50
C VAL A 432 26.42 14.47 -11.14
N LYS A 433 26.69 14.22 -9.85
CA LYS A 433 27.98 13.69 -9.37
C LYS A 433 28.26 12.26 -9.86
N ALA A 434 27.23 11.42 -9.94
CA ALA A 434 27.37 10.02 -10.34
C ALA A 434 27.44 9.82 -11.87
N LEU A 435 26.87 10.75 -12.66
CA LEU A 435 26.85 10.65 -14.11
C LEU A 435 28.15 11.20 -14.72
N PRO A 436 28.93 10.40 -15.44
CA PRO A 436 30.17 10.84 -16.08
C PRO A 436 29.85 11.85 -17.21
N ALA A 437 30.79 12.73 -17.54
CA ALA A 437 30.59 13.82 -18.49
C ALA A 437 30.22 13.33 -19.90
N GLU A 438 30.66 12.11 -20.25
CA GLU A 438 30.42 11.44 -21.53
C GLU A 438 28.96 10.98 -21.69
N ARG A 439 28.18 10.90 -20.60
CA ARG A 439 26.72 10.64 -20.65
C ARG A 439 25.95 11.94 -20.81
N TYR A 440 26.16 12.62 -21.94
CA TYR A 440 25.69 13.98 -22.22
C TYR A 440 24.19 14.17 -21.96
N ALA A 441 23.31 13.35 -22.54
CA ALA A 441 21.86 13.56 -22.42
C ALA A 441 21.31 13.35 -20.98
N PRO A 442 21.61 12.24 -20.28
CA PRO A 442 21.14 12.08 -18.90
C PRO A 442 21.76 13.09 -17.93
N ARG A 443 23.03 13.48 -18.13
CA ARG A 443 23.71 14.48 -17.30
C ARG A 443 23.10 15.87 -17.52
N THR A 444 22.84 16.25 -18.77
CA THR A 444 22.13 17.49 -19.13
C THR A 444 20.79 17.55 -18.42
N ARG A 445 20.00 16.47 -18.50
CA ARG A 445 18.71 16.40 -17.81
C ARG A 445 18.87 16.57 -16.29
N ALA A 446 19.81 15.86 -15.67
CA ALA A 446 20.07 15.96 -14.24
C ALA A 446 20.46 17.38 -13.80
N LEU A 447 21.26 18.09 -14.60
CA LEU A 447 21.66 19.49 -14.35
C LEU A 447 20.47 20.45 -14.45
N ILE A 448 19.61 20.30 -15.46
CA ILE A 448 18.39 21.11 -15.58
C ILE A 448 17.48 20.88 -14.37
N GLU A 449 17.29 19.62 -13.96
CA GLU A 449 16.45 19.30 -12.81
C GLU A 449 17.05 19.78 -11.47
N LEU A 450 18.37 19.75 -11.32
CA LEU A 450 19.07 20.33 -10.17
C LEU A 450 18.83 21.85 -10.10
N ALA A 451 18.96 22.54 -11.23
CA ALA A 451 18.69 23.98 -11.31
C ALA A 451 17.25 24.30 -10.86
N TRP A 452 16.25 23.55 -11.34
CA TRP A 452 14.86 23.72 -10.88
C TRP A 452 14.67 23.42 -9.39
N SER A 453 15.32 22.41 -8.83
CA SER A 453 15.23 22.13 -7.38
C SER A 453 15.81 23.28 -6.54
N ARG A 454 16.88 23.93 -7.02
CA ARG A 454 17.46 25.11 -6.37
C ARG A 454 16.58 26.35 -6.49
N ILE A 455 15.99 26.59 -7.67
CA ILE A 455 14.98 27.65 -7.88
C ILE A 455 13.79 27.44 -6.95
N ALA A 456 13.29 26.20 -6.85
CA ALA A 456 12.16 25.87 -5.97
C ALA A 456 12.45 26.22 -4.50
N LYS A 457 13.65 25.89 -3.98
CA LYS A 457 14.06 26.29 -2.63
C LYS A 457 13.99 27.81 -2.42
N VAL A 458 14.60 28.58 -3.33
CA VAL A 458 14.65 30.05 -3.24
C VAL A 458 13.25 30.65 -3.34
N SER A 459 12.46 30.21 -4.31
CA SER A 459 11.10 30.70 -4.55
C SER A 459 10.14 30.41 -3.39
N TRP A 460 10.29 29.27 -2.72
CA TRP A 460 9.46 28.92 -1.57
C TRP A 460 9.88 29.70 -0.33
N ASN A 461 11.18 29.70 0.01
CA ASN A 461 11.68 30.36 1.22
C ASN A 461 11.69 31.88 1.11
N ARG A 462 11.65 32.43 -0.11
CA ARG A 462 11.72 33.87 -0.43
C ARG A 462 13.00 34.54 0.10
N ILE A 463 14.09 33.77 0.13
CA ILE A 463 15.44 34.22 0.49
C ILE A 463 16.18 34.42 -0.83
N PHE A 464 16.00 35.58 -1.45
CA PHE A 464 16.52 35.85 -2.81
C PHE A 464 18.05 35.98 -2.86
N ASP A 465 18.70 36.21 -1.72
CA ASP A 465 20.16 36.18 -1.57
C ASP A 465 20.71 34.77 -1.28
N ASP A 466 19.88 33.72 -1.26
CA ASP A 466 20.35 32.34 -1.12
C ASP A 466 21.26 31.98 -2.31
N PRO A 467 22.50 31.52 -2.07
CA PRO A 467 23.45 31.19 -3.14
C PRO A 467 22.96 30.09 -4.09
N ASN A 468 21.92 29.34 -3.72
CA ASN A 468 21.27 28.36 -4.59
C ASN A 468 20.75 28.98 -5.88
N ILE A 469 20.33 30.25 -5.91
CA ILE A 469 19.82 30.85 -7.16
C ILE A 469 20.94 31.12 -8.17
N ALA A 470 22.11 31.55 -7.69
CA ALA A 470 23.30 31.68 -8.53
C ALA A 470 23.79 30.31 -9.02
N GLN A 471 23.77 29.29 -8.16
CA GLN A 471 24.14 27.92 -8.55
C GLN A 471 23.14 27.34 -9.56
N ALA A 472 21.84 27.62 -9.43
CA ALA A 472 20.84 27.19 -10.40
C ALA A 472 21.11 27.73 -11.81
N TYR A 473 21.49 29.01 -11.91
CA TYR A 473 21.90 29.60 -13.19
C TYR A 473 23.12 28.88 -13.78
N GLN A 474 24.14 28.59 -12.96
CA GLN A 474 25.35 27.89 -13.41
C GLN A 474 25.05 26.45 -13.86
N ASP A 475 24.25 25.71 -13.10
CA ASP A 475 23.84 24.33 -13.43
C ASP A 475 23.08 24.30 -14.77
N ALA A 476 22.15 25.23 -14.98
CA ALA A 476 21.40 25.35 -16.24
C ALA A 476 22.30 25.81 -17.42
N GLN A 477 23.27 26.69 -17.16
CA GLN A 477 24.25 27.10 -18.17
C GLN A 477 25.18 25.94 -18.57
N GLU A 478 25.60 25.12 -17.61
CA GLU A 478 26.38 23.91 -17.86
C GLU A 478 25.57 22.93 -18.72
N ALA A 479 24.29 22.69 -18.38
CA ALA A 479 23.39 21.88 -19.19
C ALA A 479 23.26 22.39 -20.63
N TYR A 480 23.08 23.71 -20.80
CA TYR A 480 22.98 24.34 -22.11
C TYR A 480 24.20 24.07 -23.00
N LYS A 481 25.40 24.00 -22.41
CA LYS A 481 26.67 23.74 -23.14
C LYS A 481 26.85 22.26 -23.51
N PHE A 482 26.20 21.33 -22.81
CA PHE A 482 26.40 19.89 -23.00
C PHE A 482 25.53 19.24 -24.08
N THR A 483 24.55 19.95 -24.61
CA THR A 483 23.54 19.39 -25.52
C THR A 483 23.27 20.34 -26.67
N ASP A 484 22.97 19.78 -27.84
CA ASP A 484 22.39 20.50 -28.98
C ASP A 484 20.96 20.06 -29.29
N ARG A 485 20.35 19.27 -28.38
CA ARG A 485 18.95 18.86 -28.53
C ARG A 485 18.04 20.07 -28.27
N PRO A 486 17.13 20.43 -29.21
CA PRO A 486 16.29 21.62 -29.07
C PRO A 486 15.49 21.65 -27.76
N LEU A 487 14.95 20.50 -27.32
CA LEU A 487 14.18 20.41 -26.07
C LEU A 487 15.02 20.77 -24.84
N ASP A 488 16.26 20.27 -24.78
CA ASP A 488 17.16 20.49 -23.65
C ASP A 488 17.74 21.92 -23.69
N LYS A 489 17.99 22.47 -24.89
CA LYS A 489 18.40 23.87 -25.09
C LYS A 489 17.32 24.85 -24.64
N PHE A 490 16.09 24.65 -25.10
CA PHE A 490 14.91 25.41 -24.65
C PHE A 490 14.79 25.33 -23.12
N ALA A 491 14.78 24.12 -22.57
CA ALA A 491 14.60 23.92 -21.13
C ALA A 491 15.70 24.61 -20.33
N SER A 492 16.96 24.51 -20.76
CA SER A 492 18.10 25.15 -20.08
C SER A 492 18.02 26.68 -20.14
N ALA A 493 17.76 27.27 -21.31
CA ALA A 493 17.64 28.71 -21.48
C ALA A 493 16.46 29.29 -20.67
N TYR A 494 15.32 28.60 -20.69
CA TYR A 494 14.16 28.94 -19.89
C TYR A 494 14.46 28.89 -18.37
N THR A 495 15.19 27.87 -17.92
CA THR A 495 15.59 27.72 -16.51
C THR A 495 16.59 28.80 -16.06
N MET A 496 17.52 29.21 -16.94
CA MET A 496 18.42 30.34 -16.68
C MET A 496 17.63 31.65 -16.51
N ALA A 497 16.66 31.92 -17.37
CA ALA A 497 15.79 33.10 -17.25
C ALA A 497 14.99 33.11 -15.94
N TYR A 498 14.48 31.96 -15.51
CA TYR A 498 13.84 31.81 -14.19
C TYR A 498 14.78 32.08 -13.02
N SER A 499 16.05 31.67 -13.16
CA SER A 499 17.04 31.95 -12.11
C SER A 499 17.22 33.46 -11.94
N LEU A 500 17.34 34.20 -13.06
CA LEU A 500 17.42 35.67 -13.04
C LEU A 500 16.17 36.33 -12.42
N ALA A 501 14.97 35.78 -12.67
CA ALA A 501 13.73 36.31 -12.12
C ALA A 501 13.75 36.43 -10.58
N PHE A 502 14.50 35.56 -9.89
CA PHE A 502 14.63 35.52 -8.44
C PHE A 502 15.93 36.12 -7.89
N MET A 503 16.81 36.67 -8.74
CA MET A 503 18.03 37.34 -8.27
C MET A 503 17.75 38.77 -7.78
N PRO A 504 18.35 39.23 -6.67
CA PRO A 504 18.13 40.59 -6.12
C PRO A 504 18.53 41.72 -7.08
N GLN A 505 19.55 41.48 -7.92
CA GLN A 505 20.01 42.39 -8.97
C GLN A 505 19.71 41.77 -10.34
N ARG A 506 18.42 41.58 -10.62
CA ARG A 506 17.95 40.98 -11.88
C ARG A 506 18.42 41.80 -13.09
N ASP A 507 19.16 41.16 -13.97
CA ASP A 507 19.53 41.71 -15.28
C ASP A 507 18.40 41.43 -16.29
N ASN A 508 17.58 42.46 -16.55
CA ASN A 508 16.44 42.34 -17.46
C ASN A 508 16.87 42.15 -18.93
N GLN A 509 18.05 42.66 -19.33
CA GLN A 509 18.53 42.48 -20.70
C GLN A 509 19.00 41.04 -20.91
N ALA A 510 19.81 40.50 -19.99
CA ALA A 510 20.20 39.10 -20.04
C ALA A 510 18.99 38.15 -19.98
N MET A 511 17.97 38.50 -19.19
CA MET A 511 16.73 37.74 -19.13
C MET A 511 15.95 37.80 -20.44
N LEU A 512 15.87 38.95 -21.11
CA LEU A 512 15.24 39.09 -22.43
C LEU A 512 15.96 38.22 -23.47
N ASP A 513 17.29 38.28 -23.49
CA ASP A 513 18.11 37.50 -24.43
C ASP A 513 17.89 36.00 -24.22
N LEU A 514 17.87 35.53 -22.97
CA LEU A 514 17.61 34.14 -22.62
C LEU A 514 16.20 33.67 -22.98
N LEU A 515 15.17 34.49 -22.74
CA LEU A 515 13.80 34.16 -23.11
C LEU A 515 13.60 34.16 -24.63
N THR A 516 14.28 35.05 -25.35
CA THR A 516 14.29 35.07 -26.83
C THR A 516 14.94 33.80 -27.37
N GLU A 517 16.08 33.41 -26.81
CA GLU A 517 16.78 32.17 -27.18
C GLU A 517 15.95 30.93 -26.84
N ALA A 518 15.33 30.90 -25.65
CA ALA A 518 14.42 29.82 -25.26
C ALA A 518 13.24 29.70 -26.23
N LYS A 519 12.63 30.82 -26.63
CA LYS A 519 11.55 30.86 -27.62
C LYS A 519 12.01 30.27 -28.96
N ARG A 520 13.20 30.65 -29.43
CA ARG A 520 13.77 30.15 -30.69
C ARG A 520 13.85 28.62 -30.68
N TRP A 521 14.52 28.05 -29.67
CA TRP A 521 14.62 26.59 -29.53
C TRP A 521 13.26 25.90 -29.31
N TYR A 522 12.35 26.55 -28.58
CA TYR A 522 11.01 26.02 -28.33
C TYR A 522 10.22 25.85 -29.63
N LEU A 523 10.26 26.85 -30.52
CA LEU A 523 9.54 26.82 -31.80
C LEU A 523 10.14 25.88 -32.84
N GLU A 524 11.34 25.34 -32.59
CA GLU A 524 11.93 24.24 -33.38
C GLU A 524 11.34 22.87 -33.01
N LEU A 525 10.58 22.76 -31.91
CA LEU A 525 9.97 21.51 -31.46
C LEU A 525 8.64 21.23 -32.18
N ASP A 526 8.42 19.97 -32.54
CA ASP A 526 7.14 19.52 -33.08
C ASP A 526 5.99 19.82 -32.10
N GLY A 527 4.89 20.34 -32.62
CA GLY A 527 3.72 20.71 -31.80
C GLY A 527 3.87 21.98 -30.96
N ALA A 528 5.01 22.68 -31.03
CA ALA A 528 5.17 24.00 -30.41
C ALA A 528 4.44 25.10 -31.19
N SER A 529 4.05 26.17 -30.49
CA SER A 529 3.40 27.34 -31.10
C SER A 529 3.70 28.60 -30.30
N ASP A 530 3.53 29.77 -30.91
CA ASP A 530 3.60 31.04 -30.17
C ASP A 530 2.60 31.11 -29.02
N ALA A 531 1.43 30.48 -29.18
CA ALA A 531 0.40 30.47 -28.16
C ALA A 531 0.81 29.62 -26.94
N SER A 532 1.41 28.44 -27.15
CA SER A 532 1.92 27.61 -26.05
C SER A 532 3.15 28.24 -25.39
N TRP A 533 4.01 28.92 -26.16
CA TRP A 533 5.11 29.70 -25.60
C TRP A 533 4.60 30.83 -24.68
N ARG A 534 3.60 31.61 -25.12
CA ARG A 534 3.00 32.67 -24.29
C ARG A 534 2.34 32.11 -23.04
N TYR A 535 1.77 30.91 -23.09
CA TYR A 535 1.26 30.24 -21.90
C TYR A 535 2.36 30.03 -20.87
N LEU A 536 3.54 29.52 -21.29
CA LEU A 536 4.67 29.34 -20.38
C LEU A 536 5.10 30.66 -19.71
N LEU A 537 5.07 31.77 -20.43
CA LEU A 537 5.36 33.10 -19.87
C LEU A 537 4.27 33.65 -18.92
N GLY A 538 3.06 33.11 -19.00
CA GLY A 538 1.87 33.62 -18.32
C GLY A 538 1.69 33.18 -16.85
N ASN A 539 2.66 32.46 -16.28
CA ASN A 539 2.65 32.11 -14.86
C ASN A 539 2.98 33.33 -13.98
N ASP A 540 2.50 33.34 -12.73
CA ASP A 540 2.58 34.53 -11.87
C ASP A 540 4.02 35.05 -11.63
N THR A 541 5.02 34.18 -11.64
CA THR A 541 6.43 34.58 -11.49
C THR A 541 6.90 35.41 -12.66
N LEU A 542 6.78 34.90 -13.89
CA LEU A 542 7.26 35.62 -15.08
C LEU A 542 6.32 36.74 -15.49
N LYS A 543 5.01 36.52 -15.45
CA LYS A 543 4.01 37.52 -15.85
C LYS A 543 4.23 38.86 -15.16
N GLY A 544 4.41 38.86 -13.83
CA GLY A 544 4.66 40.08 -13.08
C GLY A 544 5.95 40.81 -13.48
N VAL A 545 6.99 40.08 -13.91
CA VAL A 545 8.24 40.67 -14.40
C VAL A 545 8.07 41.24 -15.81
N LEU A 546 7.46 40.47 -16.70
CA LEU A 546 7.33 40.81 -18.12
C LEU A 546 6.34 41.95 -18.36
N GLU A 547 5.28 42.06 -17.56
CA GLU A 547 4.32 43.16 -17.65
C GLU A 547 4.85 44.46 -17.03
N ALA A 548 5.78 44.38 -16.08
CA ALA A 548 6.32 45.54 -15.37
C ALA A 548 7.37 46.34 -16.16
N ASP A 549 8.10 45.69 -17.09
CA ASP A 549 9.15 46.33 -17.87
C ASP A 549 8.82 46.30 -19.39
N PRO A 550 8.67 47.47 -20.04
CA PRO A 550 8.41 47.56 -21.49
C PRO A 550 9.43 46.84 -22.37
N LEU A 551 10.65 46.58 -21.88
CA LEU A 551 11.69 45.85 -22.60
C LEU A 551 11.21 44.46 -23.08
N PHE A 552 10.29 43.82 -22.34
CA PHE A 552 9.79 42.48 -22.66
C PHE A 552 8.60 42.46 -23.62
N LYS A 553 8.05 43.61 -24.04
CA LYS A 553 6.91 43.68 -24.98
C LYS A 553 7.07 42.84 -26.26
N PRO A 554 8.26 42.73 -26.88
CA PRO A 554 8.46 41.87 -28.05
C PRO A 554 8.15 40.38 -27.81
N LEU A 555 8.31 39.89 -26.57
CA LEU A 555 7.99 38.50 -26.21
C LEU A 555 6.48 38.25 -26.07
N LEU A 556 5.70 39.31 -25.82
CA LEU A 556 4.27 39.25 -25.51
C LEU A 556 3.37 39.54 -26.73
N THR A 557 3.90 40.14 -27.78
CA THR A 557 3.16 40.52 -29.00
C THR A 557 3.26 39.46 -30.08
N SER A 558 2.17 39.20 -30.81
CA SER A 558 2.17 38.27 -31.94
C SER A 558 2.80 38.92 -33.18
N GLU A 559 3.70 38.24 -33.86
CA GLU A 559 3.88 38.47 -35.29
C GLU A 559 2.63 37.96 -36.03
N THR A 560 1.57 38.76 -36.05
CA THR A 560 0.58 38.71 -37.12
C THR A 560 1.07 39.64 -38.23
N GLN A 561 2.03 39.17 -39.03
CA GLN A 561 2.34 39.79 -40.32
C GLN A 561 3.03 38.78 -41.25
N LYS A 562 2.24 37.86 -41.80
CA LYS A 562 2.44 37.35 -43.14
C LYS A 562 1.14 37.56 -43.90
N ASP A 563 1.09 38.70 -44.59
CA ASP A 563 0.50 38.86 -45.92
C ASP A 563 0.60 40.35 -46.31
N LYS A 564 1.62 40.65 -47.12
CA LYS A 564 1.53 41.58 -48.26
C LYS A 564 2.35 41.02 -49.40
#